data_AF-A0A804N4S1-F1
#
_entry.id   AF-A0A804N4S1-F1
#
_cell.length_a   1.000
_cell.length_b   1.000
_cell.length_c   1.000
_cell.angle_alpha   90.00
_cell.angle_beta   90.00
_cell.angle_gamma   90.00
#
_symmetry.space_group_name_H-M   'P 1'
#
loop_
_entity.id
_entity.type
_entity.pdbx_description
1 polymer ?
#
loop_
_entity_poly.entity_id
_entity_poly.type
_entity_poly.pdbx_seq_one_letter_code
_entity_poly.pdbx_strand_id
1 'polypeptide(L)'
;MNHNITYNLAWRKLTDPTRMPSNSAQEELGHNLLSSIKYAYKVDRRDSSIRPARGYAFMSTSQVGGLAPESKYSRFLRQEFDLRMALPLGVLNGALNAGVAAGVIHPLERGSAGSVSPLVERFNLGGNMPLVCHLGGPSSLLGFKTRGLRAATESRTHDPNTPGNGTSPSSKLNGLGGEVAVTAFADLSFDLPLKPLRELGIHGHAFVCAGNLGRLTECDLRKFPATEFLQTFRSCAGWGIVVPTRLFRVEMNYCYILKQLDHDGGKTDIQFNFSSS
;
A
#
# COMPACT_ATOMS: atom_id res chain seq x y z
N MET A 1 -8.82 13.46 18.92
CA MET A 1 -8.88 11.99 18.87
C MET A 1 -10.19 11.67 18.20
N ASN A 2 -10.18 10.85 17.16
CA ASN A 2 -11.35 10.60 16.32
C ASN A 2 -11.61 9.09 16.27
N HIS A 3 -12.87 8.72 16.50
CA HIS A 3 -13.36 7.35 16.38
C HIS A 3 -14.38 7.34 15.24
N ASN A 4 -14.26 6.38 14.33
CA ASN A 4 -15.20 6.19 13.24
C ASN A 4 -15.56 4.71 13.15
N ILE A 5 -16.86 4.43 13.03
CA ILE A 5 -17.40 3.11 12.74
C ILE A 5 -18.10 3.21 11.40
N THR A 6 -17.70 2.36 10.45
CA THR A 6 -18.26 2.31 9.11
C THR A 6 -18.77 0.89 8.86
N TYR A 7 -20.02 0.78 8.41
CA TYR A 7 -20.56 -0.45 7.86
C TYR A 7 -20.51 -0.36 6.33
N ASN A 8 -19.90 -1.35 5.69
CA ASN A 8 -19.81 -1.43 4.24
C ASN A 8 -20.59 -2.64 3.75
N LEU A 9 -21.47 -2.41 2.78
CA LEU A 9 -22.15 -3.44 2.01
C LEU A 9 -21.83 -3.20 0.53
N ALA A 10 -21.06 -4.09 -0.07
CA ALA A 10 -20.62 -3.98 -1.46
C ALA A 10 -21.06 -5.20 -2.24
N TRP A 11 -21.87 -4.98 -3.28
CA TRP A 11 -22.20 -6.00 -4.27
C TRP A 11 -21.36 -5.76 -5.52
N ARG A 12 -20.63 -6.77 -5.98
CA ARG A 12 -19.73 -6.67 -7.14
C ARG A 12 -19.90 -7.87 -8.05
N LYS A 13 -19.82 -7.62 -9.36
CA LYS A 13 -19.75 -8.66 -10.39
C LYS A 13 -18.36 -8.63 -11.00
N LEU A 14 -17.50 -9.58 -10.68
CA LEU A 14 -16.25 -9.76 -11.42
C LEU A 14 -16.54 -10.60 -12.66
N THR A 15 -16.18 -10.07 -13.82
CA THR A 15 -16.23 -10.76 -15.11
C THR A 15 -14.82 -10.76 -15.65
N ASP A 16 -14.31 -11.92 -16.05
CA ASP A 16 -12.98 -12.04 -16.63
C ASP A 16 -13.10 -11.88 -18.15
N PRO A 17 -12.64 -10.75 -18.73
CA PRO A 17 -12.68 -10.55 -20.16
C PRO A 17 -11.64 -11.41 -20.89
N THR A 18 -10.58 -11.81 -20.20
CA THR A 18 -9.47 -12.56 -20.76
C THR A 18 -9.58 -13.98 -20.23
N ARG A 19 -10.12 -14.94 -20.98
CA ARG A 19 -10.24 -16.37 -20.60
C ARG A 19 -8.89 -17.03 -20.27
N MET A 20 -8.15 -16.52 -19.29
CA MET A 20 -6.79 -16.85 -18.93
C MET A 20 -6.80 -17.20 -17.45
N PRO A 21 -6.49 -18.45 -17.11
CA PRO A 21 -6.72 -19.01 -15.78
C PRO A 21 -5.66 -18.49 -14.82
N SER A 22 -6.03 -17.57 -13.94
CA SER A 22 -5.43 -17.58 -12.60
C SER A 22 -6.50 -18.11 -11.65
N ASN A 23 -6.18 -19.20 -10.93
CA ASN A 23 -7.14 -19.92 -10.08
C ASN A 23 -7.87 -18.98 -9.10
N SER A 24 -7.17 -18.00 -8.57
CA SER A 24 -7.72 -16.99 -7.65
C SER A 24 -8.70 -16.01 -8.31
N ALA A 25 -8.48 -15.61 -9.56
CA ALA A 25 -9.41 -14.73 -10.28
C ALA A 25 -10.67 -15.50 -10.69
N GLN A 26 -10.53 -16.78 -11.01
CA GLN A 26 -11.67 -17.63 -11.40
C GLN A 26 -12.66 -17.84 -10.24
N GLU A 27 -12.17 -17.97 -9.01
CA GLU A 27 -13.03 -18.10 -7.82
C GLU A 27 -13.87 -16.84 -7.54
N GLU A 28 -13.36 -15.65 -7.91
CA GLU A 28 -14.12 -14.40 -7.75
C GLU A 28 -15.10 -14.13 -8.90
N LEU A 29 -15.11 -14.93 -9.97
CA LEU A 29 -16.05 -14.74 -11.09
C LEU A 29 -17.51 -14.90 -10.64
N GLY A 30 -18.33 -13.93 -11.06
CA GLY A 30 -19.75 -13.86 -10.72
C GLY A 30 -20.09 -12.77 -9.71
N HIS A 31 -21.27 -12.89 -9.12
CA HIS A 31 -21.79 -11.93 -8.13
C HIS A 31 -21.28 -12.26 -6.73
N ASN A 32 -20.65 -11.28 -6.10
CA ASN A 32 -20.13 -11.38 -4.74
C ASN A 32 -20.70 -10.26 -3.88
N LEU A 33 -21.21 -10.61 -2.71
CA LEU A 33 -21.64 -9.67 -1.69
C LEU A 33 -20.60 -9.67 -0.57
N LEU A 34 -20.02 -8.51 -0.31
CA LEU A 34 -19.10 -8.27 0.79
C LEU A 34 -19.78 -7.37 1.82
N SER A 35 -20.00 -7.92 3.02
CA SER A 35 -20.45 -7.16 4.19
C SER A 35 -19.30 -7.07 5.19
N SER A 36 -18.94 -5.86 5.61
CA SER A 36 -17.89 -5.63 6.60
C SER A 36 -18.21 -4.48 7.55
N ILE A 37 -17.74 -4.61 8.78
CA ILE A 37 -17.72 -3.54 9.79
C ILE A 37 -16.27 -3.13 9.97
N LYS A 38 -16.00 -1.83 9.85
CA LYS A 38 -14.67 -1.23 10.07
C LYS A 38 -14.74 -0.22 11.20
N TYR A 39 -13.88 -0.38 12.18
CA TYR A 39 -13.60 0.59 13.23
C TYR A 39 -12.25 1.24 12.96
N ALA A 40 -12.18 2.56 13.07
CA ALA A 40 -10.96 3.34 12.92
C ALA A 40 -10.78 4.27 14.12
N TYR A 41 -9.61 4.15 14.75
CA TYR A 41 -9.12 5.08 15.76
C TYR A 41 -8.00 5.92 15.17
N LYS A 42 -8.15 7.25 15.21
CA LYS A 42 -7.17 8.19 14.64
C LYS A 42 -6.79 9.27 15.66
N VAL A 43 -5.49 9.50 15.78
CA VAL A 43 -4.90 10.64 16.48
C VAL A 43 -3.94 11.33 15.52
N ASP A 44 -4.17 12.61 15.25
CA ASP A 44 -3.28 13.41 14.43
C ASP A 44 -2.96 14.69 15.19
N ARG A 45 -1.69 14.83 15.59
CA ARG A 45 -1.14 15.95 16.35
C ARG A 45 -0.02 16.64 15.57
N ARG A 46 0.03 16.42 14.25
CA ARG A 46 0.92 17.15 13.35
C ARG A 46 0.45 18.60 13.25
N ASP A 47 1.40 19.50 13.11
CA ASP A 47 1.17 20.94 12.96
C ASP A 47 0.53 21.32 11.62
N SER A 48 0.69 20.50 10.59
CA SER A 48 0.12 20.71 9.26
C SER A 48 -0.29 19.40 8.62
N SER A 49 -1.38 19.38 7.85
CA SER A 49 -1.81 18.23 7.05
C SER A 49 -1.05 18.12 5.71
N ILE A 50 -0.47 19.23 5.23
CA ILE A 50 0.14 19.36 3.90
C ILE A 50 1.66 19.23 3.96
N ARG A 51 2.27 19.80 4.99
CA ARG A 51 3.70 19.71 5.26
C ARG A 51 3.92 19.66 6.77
N PRO A 52 3.72 18.48 7.38
CA PRO A 52 4.11 18.26 8.76
C PRO A 52 5.56 18.68 8.99
N ALA A 53 5.80 19.57 9.94
CA ALA A 53 7.12 19.94 10.41
C ALA A 53 7.34 19.55 11.88
N ARG A 54 6.26 19.32 12.63
CA ARG A 54 6.31 18.90 14.02
C ARG A 54 5.12 18.03 14.38
N GLY A 55 5.38 17.03 15.22
CA GLY A 55 4.35 16.25 15.91
C GLY A 55 4.31 14.81 15.43
N TYR A 56 3.16 14.16 15.65
CA TYR A 56 2.98 12.75 15.30
C TYR A 56 1.54 12.47 14.91
N ALA A 57 1.34 11.37 14.19
CA ALA A 57 0.03 10.84 13.89
C ALA A 57 0.03 9.32 14.03
N PHE A 58 -1.09 8.78 14.49
CA PHE A 58 -1.33 7.37 14.64
C PHE A 58 -2.73 7.02 14.16
N MET A 59 -2.85 5.90 13.45
CA MET A 59 -4.13 5.30 13.09
C MET A 59 -4.09 3.79 13.32
N SER A 60 -5.14 3.28 13.95
CA SER A 60 -5.41 1.84 14.04
C SER A 60 -6.77 1.57 13.41
N THR A 61 -6.84 0.59 12.51
CA THR A 61 -8.12 0.17 11.94
C THR A 61 -8.33 -1.32 12.07
N SER A 62 -9.48 -1.70 12.62
CA SER A 62 -9.92 -3.09 12.77
C SER A 62 -11.14 -3.28 11.90
N GLN A 63 -11.14 -4.29 11.04
CA GLN A 63 -12.25 -4.59 10.15
C GLN A 63 -12.59 -6.07 10.21
N VAL A 64 -13.87 -6.38 10.37
CA VAL A 64 -14.39 -7.74 10.25
C VAL A 64 -15.23 -7.80 8.99
N GLY A 65 -14.91 -8.71 8.07
CA GLY A 65 -15.66 -8.92 6.83
C GLY A 65 -16.17 -10.34 6.68
N GLY A 66 -16.94 -10.58 5.62
CA GLY A 66 -17.63 -11.86 5.40
C GLY A 66 -18.84 -12.04 6.33
N LEU A 67 -19.52 -10.94 6.69
CA LEU A 67 -20.62 -10.95 7.65
C LEU A 67 -21.97 -11.36 7.04
N ALA A 68 -22.10 -11.36 5.71
CA ALA A 68 -23.35 -11.71 5.04
C ALA A 68 -23.53 -13.24 5.00
N PRO A 69 -24.73 -13.79 5.26
CA PRO A 69 -24.98 -15.24 5.22
C PRO A 69 -24.67 -15.88 3.87
N GLU A 70 -25.00 -15.19 2.77
CA GLU A 70 -24.80 -15.64 1.38
C GLU A 70 -23.43 -15.24 0.80
N SER A 71 -22.47 -14.88 1.66
CA SER A 71 -21.12 -14.49 1.26
C SER A 71 -20.33 -15.70 0.78
N LYS A 72 -19.87 -15.69 -0.48
CA LYS A 72 -18.81 -16.62 -0.93
C LYS A 72 -17.48 -16.43 -0.19
N TYR A 73 -17.27 -15.25 0.41
CA TYR A 73 -16.06 -14.94 1.14
C TYR A 73 -16.12 -15.54 2.55
N SER A 74 -15.02 -16.19 2.94
CA SER A 74 -14.81 -16.57 4.34
C SER A 74 -14.72 -15.32 5.21
N ARG A 75 -15.12 -15.47 6.48
CA ARG A 75 -14.93 -14.41 7.48
C ARG A 75 -13.45 -14.10 7.62
N PHE A 76 -13.12 -12.82 7.69
CA PHE A 76 -11.75 -12.37 7.93
C PHE A 76 -11.71 -11.22 8.92
N LEU A 77 -10.60 -11.13 9.65
CA LEU A 77 -10.22 -10.02 10.49
C LEU A 77 -9.05 -9.29 9.83
N ARG A 78 -9.24 -8.01 9.52
CA ARG A 78 -8.22 -7.12 9.00
C ARG A 78 -7.82 -6.14 10.09
N GLN A 79 -6.52 -6.06 10.37
CA GLN A 79 -5.95 -5.12 11.32
C GLN A 79 -4.85 -4.32 10.64
N GLU A 80 -4.89 -2.99 10.79
CA GLU A 80 -3.87 -2.09 10.28
C GLU A 80 -3.40 -1.13 11.35
N PHE A 81 -2.13 -0.79 11.30
CA PHE A 81 -1.48 0.23 12.12
C PHE A 81 -0.71 1.17 11.22
N ASP A 82 -0.74 2.46 11.53
CA ASP A 82 -0.05 3.49 10.78
C ASP A 82 0.47 4.56 11.75
N LEU A 83 1.79 4.73 11.82
CA LEU A 83 2.48 5.67 12.68
C LEU A 83 3.33 6.63 11.85
N ARG A 84 3.20 7.93 12.11
CA ARG A 84 3.94 9.00 11.44
C ARG A 84 4.51 9.96 12.49
N MET A 85 5.73 10.45 12.27
CA MET A 85 6.40 11.44 13.11
C MET A 85 7.03 12.51 12.24
N ALA A 86 6.99 13.76 12.72
CA ALA A 86 7.59 14.93 12.09
C ALA A 86 8.44 15.66 13.13
N LEU A 87 9.71 15.88 12.80
CA LEU A 87 10.70 16.52 13.67
C LEU A 87 11.25 17.77 12.96
N PRO A 88 11.14 18.96 13.56
CA PRO A 88 11.60 20.19 12.93
C PRO A 88 13.13 20.22 12.91
N LEU A 89 13.68 20.66 11.79
CA LEU A 89 15.09 20.93 11.61
C LEU A 89 15.26 22.45 11.58
N GLY A 90 16.16 22.98 12.40
CA GLY A 90 16.32 24.44 12.57
C GLY A 90 16.85 25.19 11.33
N VAL A 91 17.20 24.49 10.25
CA VAL A 91 17.78 25.06 9.03
C VAL A 91 16.78 24.95 7.88
N LEU A 92 16.62 26.01 7.08
CA LEU A 92 15.70 26.10 5.92
C LEU A 92 14.23 25.75 6.24
N ASN A 93 13.79 25.95 7.49
CA ASN A 93 12.50 25.43 7.98
C ASN A 93 12.31 23.95 7.63
N GLY A 94 13.40 23.19 7.69
CA GLY A 94 13.42 21.80 7.33
C GLY A 94 12.64 20.96 8.32
N ALA A 95 12.24 19.76 7.91
CA ALA A 95 11.68 18.77 8.80
C ALA A 95 12.06 17.36 8.36
N LEU A 96 12.42 16.54 9.33
CA LEU A 96 12.59 15.11 9.15
C LEU A 96 11.27 14.41 9.50
N ASN A 97 10.67 13.79 8.51
CA ASN A 97 9.49 12.98 8.61
C ASN A 97 9.87 11.51 8.54
N ALA A 98 9.25 10.68 9.37
CA ALA A 98 9.41 9.24 9.30
C ALA A 98 8.08 8.56 9.60
N GLY A 99 7.89 7.35 9.07
CA GLY A 99 6.70 6.59 9.41
C GLY A 99 6.79 5.13 9.01
N VAL A 100 5.90 4.36 9.63
CA VAL A 100 5.76 2.94 9.42
C VAL A 100 4.27 2.59 9.44
N ALA A 101 3.84 1.78 8.48
CA ALA A 101 2.50 1.22 8.47
C ALA A 101 2.58 -0.28 8.20
N ALA A 102 1.74 -1.04 8.91
CA ALA A 102 1.67 -2.49 8.80
C ALA A 102 0.22 -2.93 8.82
N GLY A 103 -0.07 -4.03 8.13
CA GLY A 103 -1.41 -4.57 8.02
C GLY A 103 -1.39 -6.08 7.87
N VAL A 104 -2.40 -6.73 8.45
CA VAL A 104 -2.64 -8.17 8.32
C VAL A 104 -4.12 -8.44 8.06
N ILE A 105 -4.41 -9.37 7.17
CA ILE A 105 -5.73 -9.93 6.92
C ILE A 105 -5.69 -11.40 7.31
N HIS A 106 -6.32 -11.71 8.42
CA HIS A 106 -6.38 -13.04 8.99
C HIS A 106 -7.72 -13.71 8.62
N PRO A 107 -7.70 -14.87 7.92
CA PRO A 107 -8.92 -15.63 7.69
C PRO A 107 -9.37 -16.32 8.99
N LEU A 108 -10.58 -15.99 9.45
CA LEU A 108 -11.17 -16.53 10.68
C LEU A 108 -11.66 -17.98 10.49
N GLU A 109 -12.05 -18.34 9.26
CA GLU A 109 -12.55 -19.66 8.90
C GLU A 109 -11.79 -20.18 7.67
N ARG A 110 -11.32 -21.44 7.71
CA ARG A 110 -10.67 -22.10 6.58
C ARG A 110 -11.74 -22.79 5.75
N GLY A 111 -12.18 -22.16 4.65
CA GLY A 111 -13.07 -22.80 3.68
C GLY A 111 -12.41 -24.01 3.00
N SER A 112 -13.20 -24.99 2.57
CA SER A 112 -12.73 -26.23 1.93
C SER A 112 -11.89 -26.01 0.67
N ALA A 113 -12.03 -24.86 0.01
CA ALA A 113 -11.24 -24.47 -1.17
C ALA A 113 -10.08 -23.53 -0.83
N GLY A 114 -9.59 -23.52 0.43
CA GLY A 114 -8.49 -22.67 0.84
C GLY A 114 -8.79 -21.18 0.64
N SER A 115 -10.07 -20.78 0.77
CA SER A 115 -10.58 -19.46 0.38
C SER A 115 -9.79 -18.37 1.09
N VAL A 116 -8.82 -17.88 0.33
CA VAL A 116 -7.92 -16.81 0.68
C VAL A 116 -8.79 -15.56 0.79
N SER A 117 -8.43 -14.63 1.68
CA SER A 117 -9.12 -13.35 1.83
C SER A 117 -9.52 -12.73 0.47
N PRO A 118 -10.68 -12.03 0.39
CA PRO A 118 -11.16 -11.45 -0.87
C PRO A 118 -10.02 -10.71 -1.56
N LEU A 119 -9.78 -10.96 -2.84
CA LEU A 119 -8.65 -10.36 -3.57
C LEU A 119 -8.72 -8.83 -3.51
N VAL A 120 -9.93 -8.30 -3.42
CA VAL A 120 -10.20 -6.87 -3.25
C VAL A 120 -9.86 -6.31 -1.86
N GLU A 121 -9.82 -7.15 -0.83
CA GLU A 121 -9.45 -6.75 0.53
C GLU A 121 -7.95 -6.81 0.74
N ARG A 122 -7.22 -7.61 -0.05
CA ARG A 122 -5.77 -7.74 0.03
C ARG A 122 -5.07 -6.40 -0.08
N PHE A 123 -3.97 -6.28 0.65
CA PHE A 123 -3.12 -5.12 0.58
C PHE A 123 -2.45 -5.04 -0.79
N ASN A 124 -2.40 -3.83 -1.30
CA ASN A 124 -1.73 -3.51 -2.55
C ASN A 124 -0.76 -2.37 -2.28
N LEU A 125 0.47 -2.51 -2.75
CA LEU A 125 1.49 -1.49 -2.63
C LEU A 125 1.84 -0.86 -3.98
N GLY A 126 2.46 0.31 -3.91
CA GLY A 126 2.82 1.13 -5.06
C GLY A 126 1.80 2.24 -5.34
N GLY A 127 2.03 2.96 -6.43
CA GLY A 127 1.31 4.19 -6.73
C GLY A 127 1.95 5.41 -6.07
N ASN A 128 1.34 6.57 -6.34
CA ASN A 128 1.99 7.85 -6.12
C ASN A 128 1.39 8.59 -4.92
N MET A 129 1.02 7.90 -3.84
CA MET A 129 0.41 8.57 -2.68
C MET A 129 1.47 9.26 -1.82
N PRO A 130 1.17 10.46 -1.27
CA PRO A 130 2.16 11.24 -0.54
C PRO A 130 2.56 10.53 0.75
N LEU A 131 3.85 10.26 0.92
CA LEU A 131 4.38 9.49 2.05
C LEU A 131 4.11 10.18 3.39
N VAL A 132 4.32 11.49 3.44
CA VAL A 132 4.26 12.26 4.69
C VAL A 132 2.83 12.59 5.10
N CYS A 133 1.98 12.96 4.13
CA CYS A 133 0.64 13.51 4.42
C CYS A 133 -0.40 12.42 4.66
N HIS A 134 -0.30 11.32 3.91
CA HIS A 134 -1.29 10.24 3.94
C HIS A 134 -1.19 9.43 5.24
N LEU A 135 -2.34 9.24 5.89
CA LEU A 135 -2.51 8.36 7.05
C LEU A 135 -3.65 7.40 6.71
N GLY A 136 -3.29 6.16 6.36
CA GLY A 136 -4.18 5.26 5.62
C GLY A 136 -3.80 3.79 5.66
N GLY A 137 -2.77 3.41 6.41
CA GLY A 137 -2.21 2.06 6.39
C GLY A 137 -1.15 1.85 5.31
N PRO A 138 -0.73 0.60 5.07
CA PRO A 138 0.30 0.25 4.09
C PRO A 138 -0.29 0.28 2.68
N SER A 139 -0.25 1.45 2.03
CA SER A 139 -0.85 1.65 0.70
C SER A 139 0.10 2.23 -0.34
N SER A 140 1.20 2.89 0.08
CA SER A 140 2.09 3.63 -0.82
C SER A 140 3.52 3.10 -0.79
N LEU A 141 4.12 3.00 -1.98
CA LEU A 141 5.56 2.80 -2.16
C LEU A 141 5.98 3.51 -3.44
N LEU A 142 6.59 4.70 -3.31
CA LEU A 142 7.01 5.52 -4.45
C LEU A 142 7.99 4.75 -5.35
N GLY A 143 7.97 5.07 -6.65
CA GLY A 143 8.75 4.37 -7.68
C GLY A 143 8.09 3.10 -8.24
N PHE A 144 7.09 2.54 -7.56
CA PHE A 144 6.40 1.34 -8.01
C PHE A 144 5.02 1.68 -8.59
N LYS A 145 4.63 1.01 -9.67
CA LYS A 145 3.28 1.14 -10.23
C LYS A 145 2.22 0.75 -9.20
N THR A 146 1.02 1.31 -9.32
CA THR A 146 -0.14 0.89 -8.52
C THR A 146 -0.39 -0.60 -8.72
N ARG A 147 -0.45 -1.36 -7.62
CA ARG A 147 -0.50 -2.85 -7.66
C ARG A 147 0.70 -3.46 -8.40
N GLY A 148 1.83 -2.78 -8.37
CA GLY A 148 3.06 -3.19 -9.03
C GLY A 148 3.88 -4.17 -8.19
N LEU A 149 3.57 -4.36 -6.91
CA LEU A 149 4.23 -5.34 -6.06
C LEU A 149 3.40 -6.62 -5.97
N ARG A 150 4.11 -7.75 -5.96
CA ARG A 150 3.51 -9.07 -5.75
C ARG A 150 4.12 -9.75 -4.52
N ALA A 151 3.30 -10.51 -3.81
CA ALA A 151 3.78 -11.31 -2.70
C ALA A 151 4.80 -12.36 -3.21
N ALA A 152 5.97 -12.42 -2.58
CA ALA A 152 7.12 -13.18 -3.08
C ALA A 152 6.83 -14.68 -3.32
N THR A 153 5.94 -15.27 -2.51
CA THR A 153 5.59 -16.70 -2.59
C THR A 153 4.97 -17.10 -3.93
N GLU A 154 4.38 -16.16 -4.68
CA GLU A 154 3.75 -16.48 -5.96
C GLU A 154 4.75 -16.71 -7.11
N SER A 155 6.05 -16.45 -6.95
CA SER A 155 7.05 -16.74 -8.00
C SER A 155 7.36 -18.21 -8.18
N ARG A 156 7.04 -19.08 -7.21
CA ARG A 156 7.45 -20.50 -7.27
C ARG A 156 6.55 -21.42 -8.11
N THR A 157 5.51 -20.88 -8.75
CA THR A 157 4.67 -21.64 -9.70
C THR A 157 5.18 -21.49 -11.13
N HIS A 158 6.37 -22.00 -11.41
CA HIS A 158 6.74 -22.42 -12.76
C HIS A 158 7.30 -23.82 -12.64
N ASP A 159 6.48 -24.82 -12.98
CA ASP A 159 6.92 -26.21 -13.07
C ASP A 159 7.93 -26.32 -14.23
N PRO A 160 9.18 -26.77 -13.98
CA PRO A 160 10.20 -26.87 -15.03
C PRO A 160 9.86 -27.85 -16.16
N ASN A 161 8.81 -28.67 -16.02
CA ASN A 161 8.53 -29.76 -16.96
C ASN A 161 7.48 -29.46 -18.04
N THR A 162 7.04 -28.21 -18.21
CA THR A 162 6.15 -27.87 -19.33
C THR A 162 6.98 -27.34 -20.52
N PRO A 163 7.14 -28.11 -21.61
CA PRO A 163 7.96 -27.72 -22.75
C PRO A 163 7.36 -26.50 -23.45
N GLY A 164 8.23 -25.51 -23.66
CA GLY A 164 7.88 -24.18 -24.15
C GLY A 164 7.22 -24.21 -25.52
N ASN A 165 5.92 -23.92 -25.54
CA ASN A 165 5.26 -23.48 -26.75
C ASN A 165 5.33 -21.95 -26.76
N GLY A 166 6.12 -21.43 -27.70
CA GLY A 166 6.50 -20.02 -27.79
C GLY A 166 5.30 -19.10 -27.95
N THR A 167 5.18 -18.18 -27.01
CA THR A 167 4.73 -16.78 -27.13
C THR A 167 4.32 -16.42 -25.71
N SER A 168 5.29 -16.11 -24.84
CA SER A 168 5.02 -15.58 -23.51
C SER A 168 4.25 -14.27 -23.69
N PRO A 169 2.91 -14.22 -23.56
CA PRO A 169 2.29 -12.92 -23.44
C PRO A 169 2.77 -12.50 -22.06
N SER A 170 3.50 -11.39 -21.99
CA SER A 170 3.76 -10.69 -20.74
C SER A 170 2.40 -10.27 -20.18
N SER A 171 1.68 -11.25 -19.62
CA SER A 171 0.43 -11.06 -18.95
C SER A 171 0.82 -10.15 -17.81
N LYS A 172 0.43 -8.88 -17.95
CA LYS A 172 0.37 -7.92 -16.87
C LYS A 172 -0.63 -8.46 -15.86
N LEU A 173 -0.28 -9.56 -15.20
CA LEU A 173 -1.00 -10.10 -14.09
C LEU A 173 -0.74 -9.11 -12.97
N ASN A 174 -1.62 -8.12 -12.88
CA ASN A 174 -1.58 -7.09 -11.86
C ASN A 174 -1.35 -7.77 -10.49
N GLY A 175 -0.42 -7.24 -9.70
CA GLY A 175 0.01 -7.87 -8.45
C GLY A 175 -1.20 -8.27 -7.61
N LEU A 176 -1.29 -9.55 -7.27
CA LEU A 176 -2.47 -10.18 -6.67
C LEU A 176 -2.74 -9.77 -5.21
N GLY A 177 -2.08 -8.69 -4.75
CA GLY A 177 -2.03 -8.22 -3.38
C GLY A 177 -1.35 -9.22 -2.42
N GLY A 178 -1.43 -8.92 -1.12
CA GLY A 178 -1.03 -9.84 -0.06
C GLY A 178 -1.89 -9.65 1.19
N GLU A 179 -1.96 -10.67 2.04
CA GLU A 179 -2.62 -10.60 3.35
C GLU A 179 -1.79 -9.84 4.37
N VAL A 180 -0.47 -9.81 4.22
CA VAL A 180 0.44 -9.08 5.09
C VAL A 180 1.08 -7.96 4.28
N ALA A 181 1.12 -6.76 4.84
CA ALA A 181 1.81 -5.63 4.24
C ALA A 181 2.56 -4.84 5.29
N VAL A 182 3.76 -4.39 4.93
CA VAL A 182 4.55 -3.48 5.75
C VAL A 182 5.17 -2.43 4.83
N THR A 183 5.11 -1.17 5.26
CA THR A 183 5.74 -0.03 4.58
C THR A 183 6.42 0.85 5.61
N ALA A 184 7.54 1.44 5.24
CA ALA A 184 8.25 2.42 6.05
C ALA A 184 8.88 3.47 5.15
N PHE A 185 9.05 4.68 5.66
CA PHE A 185 9.73 5.75 4.94
C PHE A 185 10.43 6.72 5.90
N ALA A 186 11.39 7.44 5.34
CA ALA A 186 11.95 8.66 5.88
C ALA A 186 11.98 9.72 4.77
N ASP A 187 11.70 10.96 5.14
CA ASP A 187 11.55 12.09 4.24
C ASP A 187 12.13 13.34 4.89
N LEU A 188 12.98 14.05 4.17
CA LEU A 188 13.57 15.32 4.57
C LEU A 188 12.97 16.42 3.71
N SER A 189 12.10 17.24 4.28
CA SER A 189 11.51 18.40 3.61
C SER A 189 12.23 19.69 3.98
N PHE A 190 12.29 20.67 3.09
CA PHE A 190 12.97 21.95 3.30
C PHE A 190 12.47 23.05 2.35
N ASP A 191 12.58 24.31 2.80
CA ASP A 191 12.27 25.46 1.95
C ASP A 191 13.28 25.59 0.81
N LEU A 192 12.79 25.89 -0.39
CA LEU A 192 13.65 26.27 -1.50
C LEU A 192 14.29 27.65 -1.22
N PRO A 193 15.55 27.88 -1.61
CA PRO A 193 16.26 29.13 -1.29
C PRO A 193 15.69 30.38 -1.99
N LEU A 194 14.86 30.20 -3.00
CA LEU A 194 14.22 31.28 -3.74
C LEU A 194 13.01 31.83 -2.95
N LYS A 195 13.07 33.11 -2.55
CA LYS A 195 12.01 33.79 -1.77
C LYS A 195 10.60 33.63 -2.37
N PRO A 196 10.37 33.83 -3.68
CA PRO A 196 9.03 33.70 -4.26
C PRO A 196 8.47 32.28 -4.11
N LEU A 197 9.30 31.25 -4.23
CA LEU A 197 8.86 29.86 -4.08
C LEU A 197 8.49 29.54 -2.63
N ARG A 198 9.29 30.02 -1.68
CA ARG A 198 9.03 29.86 -0.25
C ARG A 198 7.73 30.55 0.18
N GLU A 199 7.47 31.76 -0.32
CA GLU A 199 6.23 32.50 -0.03
C GLU A 199 4.99 31.80 -0.61
N LEU A 200 5.14 31.08 -1.73
CA LEU A 200 4.11 30.20 -2.29
C LEU A 200 4.00 28.85 -1.56
N GLY A 201 4.81 28.60 -0.52
CA GLY A 201 4.84 27.34 0.22
C GLY A 201 5.48 26.17 -0.56
N ILE A 202 6.08 26.46 -1.71
CA ILE A 202 6.75 25.46 -2.54
C ILE A 202 8.02 25.03 -1.83
N HIS A 203 8.15 23.72 -1.63
CA HIS A 203 9.26 23.13 -0.90
C HIS A 203 9.84 21.93 -1.62
N GLY A 204 11.12 21.68 -1.36
CA GLY A 204 11.81 20.48 -1.79
C GLY A 204 11.71 19.40 -0.74
N HIS A 205 11.85 18.14 -1.16
CA HIS A 205 12.06 17.04 -0.23
C HIS A 205 12.91 15.94 -0.85
N ALA A 206 13.58 15.17 0.00
CA ALA A 206 14.32 13.97 -0.35
C ALA A 206 13.83 12.81 0.52
N PHE A 207 13.60 11.65 -0.07
CA PHE A 207 12.96 10.54 0.63
C PHE A 207 13.64 9.20 0.35
N VAL A 208 13.44 8.28 1.28
CA VAL A 208 13.67 6.85 1.11
C VAL A 208 12.44 6.12 1.65
N CYS A 209 11.96 5.13 0.91
CA CYS A 209 10.85 4.30 1.33
C CYS A 209 11.14 2.84 1.03
N ALA A 210 10.61 1.96 1.88
CA ALA A 210 10.69 0.53 1.73
C ALA A 210 9.35 -0.12 2.05
N GLY A 211 9.05 -1.25 1.41
CA GLY A 211 7.83 -1.98 1.70
C GLY A 211 7.82 -3.38 1.13
N ASN A 212 6.91 -4.21 1.65
CA ASN A 212 6.73 -5.56 1.19
C ASN A 212 5.30 -6.08 1.37
N LEU A 213 4.93 -7.06 0.54
CA LEU A 213 3.71 -7.85 0.60
C LEU A 213 4.04 -9.32 0.87
N GLY A 214 3.30 -9.92 1.79
CA GLY A 214 3.42 -11.31 2.20
C GLY A 214 2.11 -12.03 2.03
N ARG A 215 2.18 -13.30 1.63
CA ARG A 215 1.02 -14.18 1.55
C ARG A 215 0.89 -14.96 2.84
N LEU A 216 -0.32 -15.03 3.39
CA LEU A 216 -0.59 -15.87 4.54
C LEU A 216 -1.11 -17.22 4.07
N THR A 217 -0.24 -18.24 4.06
CA THR A 217 -0.59 -19.60 3.59
C THR A 217 -1.37 -20.40 4.65
N GLU A 218 -1.20 -20.06 5.93
CA GLU A 218 -1.81 -20.75 7.06
C GLU A 218 -2.50 -19.77 8.01
N CYS A 219 -3.57 -20.19 8.68
CA CYS A 219 -4.21 -19.37 9.73
C CYS A 219 -3.26 -19.11 10.92
N ASP A 220 -2.20 -19.90 11.11
CA ASP A 220 -1.23 -19.64 12.17
C ASP A 220 -0.20 -18.59 11.74
N LEU A 221 -0.37 -17.36 12.21
CA LEU A 221 0.55 -16.24 11.97
C LEU A 221 1.99 -16.55 12.41
N ARG A 222 2.20 -17.47 13.37
CA ARG A 222 3.55 -17.83 13.86
C ARG A 222 4.37 -18.59 12.81
N LYS A 223 3.72 -19.20 11.82
CA LYS A 223 4.40 -19.88 10.71
C LYS A 223 4.67 -18.98 9.53
N PHE A 224 4.32 -17.69 9.63
CA PHE A 224 4.64 -16.72 8.60
C PHE A 224 6.18 -16.63 8.44
N PRO A 225 6.73 -16.77 7.21
CA PRO A 225 8.17 -16.75 6.99
C PRO A 225 8.71 -15.32 7.10
N ALA A 226 8.81 -14.82 8.35
CA ALA A 226 9.15 -13.44 8.64
C ALA A 226 10.56 -13.06 8.14
N THR A 227 11.51 -13.99 8.19
CA THR A 227 12.87 -13.78 7.69
C THR A 227 12.89 -13.57 6.17
N GLU A 228 12.22 -14.45 5.41
CA GLU A 228 12.08 -14.30 3.95
C GLU A 228 11.30 -13.03 3.59
N PHE A 229 10.25 -12.72 4.36
CA PHE A 229 9.50 -11.48 4.21
C PHE A 229 10.39 -10.25 4.41
N LEU A 230 11.24 -10.22 5.43
CA LEU A 230 12.18 -9.10 5.64
C LEU A 230 13.24 -9.01 4.54
N GLN A 231 13.74 -10.15 4.05
CA GLN A 231 14.74 -10.19 2.98
C GLN A 231 14.20 -9.74 1.61
N THR A 232 12.90 -9.85 1.39
CA THR A 232 12.25 -9.47 0.13
C THR A 232 11.66 -8.07 0.13
N PHE A 233 12.05 -7.21 1.09
CA PHE A 233 11.66 -5.80 1.05
C PHE A 233 12.16 -5.11 -0.21
N ARG A 234 11.25 -4.32 -0.80
CA ARG A 234 11.50 -3.42 -1.92
C ARG A 234 11.86 -2.06 -1.36
N SER A 235 12.72 -1.33 -2.04
CA SER A 235 13.08 0.02 -1.62
C SER A 235 13.30 0.96 -2.79
N CYS A 236 12.98 2.22 -2.56
CA CYS A 236 13.13 3.34 -3.48
C CYS A 236 13.66 4.53 -2.70
N ALA A 237 14.51 5.34 -3.32
CA ALA A 237 14.88 6.65 -2.82
C ALA A 237 14.67 7.68 -3.93
N GLY A 238 14.54 8.93 -3.55
CA GLY A 238 14.23 9.98 -4.51
C GLY A 238 14.25 11.35 -3.91
N TRP A 239 13.90 12.31 -4.74
CA TRP A 239 13.72 13.70 -4.35
C TRP A 239 12.60 14.31 -5.18
N GLY A 240 11.98 15.35 -4.66
CA GLY A 240 10.82 15.94 -5.29
C GLY A 240 10.59 17.38 -4.90
N ILE A 241 9.60 17.97 -5.56
CA ILE A 241 9.10 19.32 -5.31
C ILE A 241 7.60 19.22 -5.07
N VAL A 242 7.15 19.88 -4.02
CA VAL A 242 5.74 19.97 -3.64
C VAL A 242 5.26 21.40 -3.85
N VAL A 243 4.21 21.54 -4.64
CA VAL A 243 3.51 22.81 -4.88
C VAL A 243 2.14 22.74 -4.20
N PRO A 244 1.99 23.33 -3.00
CA PRO A 244 0.69 23.44 -2.38
C PRO A 244 -0.12 24.52 -3.11
N THR A 245 -1.32 24.17 -3.58
CA THR A 245 -2.30 25.15 -4.08
C THR A 245 -3.51 25.18 -3.15
N ARG A 246 -4.41 26.15 -3.34
CA ARG A 246 -5.64 26.26 -2.54
C ARG A 246 -6.63 25.11 -2.74
N LEU A 247 -6.54 24.41 -3.87
CA LEU A 247 -7.49 23.36 -4.25
C LEU A 247 -6.86 21.97 -4.17
N PHE A 248 -5.61 21.85 -4.60
CA PHE A 248 -4.89 20.59 -4.70
C PHE A 248 -3.41 20.76 -4.36
N ARG A 249 -2.79 19.69 -3.88
CA ARG A 249 -1.35 19.60 -3.70
C ARG A 249 -0.78 18.83 -4.88
N VAL A 250 0.15 19.46 -5.61
CA VAL A 250 0.92 18.80 -6.67
C VAL A 250 2.27 18.40 -6.10
N GLU A 251 2.66 17.15 -6.31
CA GLU A 251 3.98 16.65 -5.93
C GLU A 251 4.60 15.96 -7.15
N MET A 252 5.83 16.36 -7.46
CA MET A 252 6.62 15.79 -8.55
C MET A 252 7.88 15.17 -7.95
N ASN A 253 8.02 13.86 -8.11
CA ASN A 253 9.09 13.07 -7.50
C ASN A 253 9.92 12.38 -8.57
N TYR A 254 11.22 12.57 -8.54
CA TYR A 254 12.14 11.67 -9.21
C TYR A 254 12.43 10.47 -8.30
N CYS A 255 12.04 9.28 -8.75
CA CYS A 255 12.17 8.03 -8.00
C CYS A 255 13.29 7.19 -8.58
N TYR A 256 14.16 6.66 -7.72
CA TYR A 256 15.24 5.73 -8.05
C TYR A 256 15.04 4.42 -7.28
N ILE A 257 14.85 3.33 -8.03
CA ILE A 257 14.64 2.01 -7.45
C ILE A 257 15.97 1.49 -6.89
N LEU A 258 16.00 1.26 -5.57
CA LEU A 258 17.16 0.70 -4.88
C LEU A 258 17.11 -0.83 -4.86
N LYS A 259 15.91 -1.39 -4.68
CA LYS A 259 15.69 -2.84 -4.65
C LYS A 259 14.29 -3.20 -5.12
N GLN A 260 14.21 -4.15 -6.04
CA GLN A 260 12.98 -4.76 -6.54
C GLN A 260 13.16 -6.26 -6.81
N LEU A 261 12.07 -7.01 -6.90
CA LEU A 261 12.07 -8.38 -7.43
C LEU A 261 11.77 -8.36 -8.94
N ASP A 262 12.13 -9.45 -9.64
CA ASP A 262 12.07 -9.55 -11.11
C ASP A 262 10.68 -9.28 -11.72
N HIS A 263 9.62 -9.54 -10.96
CA HIS A 263 8.23 -9.38 -11.42
C HIS A 263 7.57 -8.10 -10.91
N ASP A 264 8.30 -7.25 -10.18
CA ASP A 264 7.73 -5.99 -9.70
C ASP A 264 7.69 -4.95 -10.81
N GLY A 265 6.63 -4.14 -10.81
CA GLY A 265 6.47 -3.00 -11.72
C GLY A 265 7.20 -1.74 -11.25
N GLY A 266 8.42 -1.87 -10.72
CA GLY A 266 9.25 -0.74 -10.32
C GLY A 266 9.86 -0.03 -11.54
N LYS A 267 9.90 1.30 -11.51
CA LYS A 267 10.55 2.09 -12.58
C LYS A 267 11.23 3.31 -11.99
N THR A 268 12.52 3.47 -12.29
CA THR A 268 13.23 4.72 -12.04
C THR A 268 12.73 5.76 -13.04
N ASP A 269 11.94 6.72 -12.54
CA ASP A 269 11.25 7.71 -13.38
C ASP A 269 10.73 8.88 -12.54
N ILE A 270 10.22 9.90 -13.23
CA ILE A 270 9.46 10.99 -12.65
C ILE A 270 8.02 10.54 -12.42
N GLN A 271 7.50 10.79 -11.23
CA GLN A 271 6.13 10.51 -10.82
C GLN A 271 5.42 11.80 -10.42
N PHE A 272 4.15 11.92 -10.81
CA PHE A 272 3.28 13.01 -10.41
C PHE A 272 2.20 12.50 -9.47
N ASN A 273 1.91 13.31 -8.46
CA ASN A 273 0.87 13.08 -7.49
C ASN A 273 0.00 14.33 -7.36
N PHE A 274 -1.31 14.10 -7.35
CA PHE A 274 -2.32 15.12 -7.12
C PHE A 274 -3.19 14.66 -5.95
N SER A 275 -3.15 15.38 -4.85
CA SER A 275 -4.02 15.12 -3.70
C SER A 275 -4.89 16.33 -3.40
N SER A 276 -6.19 16.11 -3.18
CA SER A 276 -7.04 17.13 -2.53
C SER A 276 -6.47 17.45 -1.17
N SER A 277 -6.51 18.72 -0.80
CA SER A 277 -6.32 19.13 0.61
C SER A 277 -7.50 18.67 1.46
#